data_AF-A0A938F5E1-F1
#
_entry.id   AF-A0A938F5E1-F1
#
_cell.length_a   1.000
_cell.length_b   1.000
_cell.length_c   1.000
_cell.angle_alpha   90.00
_cell.angle_beta   90.00
_cell.angle_gamma   90.00
#
_symmetry.space_group_name_H-M   'P 1'
#
loop_
_entity.id
_entity.type
_entity.pdbx_description
1 polymer ?
#
loop_
_entity_poly.entity_id
_entity_poly.type
_entity_poly.pdbx_seq_one_letter_code
_entity_poly.pdbx_strand_id
1 'polypeptide(L)' 'MATGVFSTTRAAIKERTLRTDRWWLQPLIIVAVLISFIIYATFRAFENKYYFAEPLISPFYSPCLSTA' A
#
# COMPACT_ATOMS: atom_id res chain seq x y z
N MET A 1 -17.42 44.81 -15.93
CA MET A 1 -17.40 43.44 -16.48
C MET A 1 -16.81 42.52 -15.43
N ALA A 2 -17.47 41.41 -15.09
CA ALA A 2 -16.95 40.46 -14.12
C ALA A 2 -15.74 39.70 -14.70
N THR A 3 -14.65 39.59 -13.95
CA THR A 3 -13.37 39.06 -14.42
C THR A 3 -13.10 37.65 -13.88
N GLY A 4 -12.31 36.86 -14.62
CA GLY A 4 -11.90 35.52 -14.20
C GLY A 4 -13.07 34.54 -14.08
N VAL A 5 -13.20 33.89 -12.92
CA VAL A 5 -14.21 32.85 -12.66
C VAL A 5 -15.66 33.36 -12.68
N PHE A 6 -15.86 34.67 -12.64
CA PHE A 6 -17.18 35.32 -12.68
C PHE A 6 -17.57 35.85 -14.07
N SER A 7 -16.74 35.61 -15.11
CA SER A 7 -17.03 36.01 -16.49
C SER A 7 -18.23 35.27 -17.08
N THR A 8 -19.04 35.96 -17.90
CA THR A 8 -20.17 35.37 -18.65
C THR A 8 -19.75 34.36 -19.73
N THR A 9 -18.47 34.38 -20.14
CA THR A 9 -17.91 33.41 -21.09
C THR A 9 -17.52 32.07 -20.46
N ARG A 10 -17.60 31.93 -19.12
CA ARG A 10 -17.27 30.68 -18.42
C ARG A 10 -18.42 29.68 -18.54
N ALA A 11 -18.09 28.42 -18.85
CA ALA A 11 -19.07 27.33 -18.82
C ALA A 11 -19.62 27.09 -17.40
N ALA A 12 -20.94 27.02 -17.27
CA ALA A 12 -21.62 26.67 -16.03
C ALA A 12 -21.58 25.15 -15.82
N ILE A 13 -20.67 24.68 -14.96
CA ILE A 13 -20.56 23.27 -14.57
C ILE A 13 -21.28 23.09 -13.24
N LYS A 14 -22.29 22.21 -13.22
CA LYS A 14 -23.13 21.97 -12.03
C LYS A 14 -22.47 20.98 -11.06
N GLU A 15 -21.63 20.10 -11.59
CA GLU A 15 -21.01 18.98 -10.88
C GLU A 15 -19.84 19.44 -10.01
N ARG A 16 -19.76 18.91 -8.77
CA ARG A 16 -18.71 19.24 -7.80
C ARG A 16 -17.32 18.75 -8.23
N THR A 17 -17.24 17.61 -8.93
CA THR A 17 -16.00 17.03 -9.43
C THR A 17 -16.22 16.42 -10.80
N LEU A 18 -15.39 16.81 -11.78
CA LEU A 18 -15.42 16.30 -13.16
C LEU A 18 -14.60 15.03 -13.35
N ARG A 19 -14.00 14.51 -12.27
CA ARG A 19 -13.10 13.36 -12.34
C ARG A 19 -13.92 12.09 -12.55
N THR A 20 -13.78 11.47 -13.72
CA THR A 20 -14.50 10.25 -14.13
C THR A 20 -13.63 8.99 -14.06
N ASP A 21 -12.32 9.14 -13.85
CA ASP A 21 -11.39 8.03 -13.78
C ASP A 21 -11.37 7.34 -12.40
N ARG A 22 -10.89 6.10 -12.39
CA ARG A 22 -10.75 5.27 -11.18
C ARG A 22 -9.45 5.59 -10.44
N TRP A 23 -9.27 6.86 -10.06
CA TRP A 23 -8.07 7.34 -9.35
C TRP A 23 -7.74 6.56 -8.06
N TRP A 24 -8.75 5.97 -7.42
CA TRP A 24 -8.60 5.18 -6.19
C TRP A 24 -7.98 3.79 -6.41
N LEU A 25 -7.90 3.32 -7.64
CA LEU A 25 -7.43 1.96 -7.93
C LEU A 25 -5.93 1.81 -7.61
N GLN A 26 -5.11 2.77 -8.01
CA GLN A 26 -3.68 2.76 -7.72
C GLN A 26 -3.37 2.69 -6.20
N PRO A 27 -3.92 3.59 -5.35
CA PRO A 27 -3.67 3.50 -3.91
C PRO A 27 -4.26 2.22 -3.29
N LEU A 28 -5.39 1.72 -3.80
CA LEU A 28 -5.94 0.44 -3.32
C LEU A 28 -4.98 -0.72 -3.56
N ILE A 29 -4.39 -0.81 -4.75
CA ILE A 29 -3.44 -1.89 -5.09
C ILE A 29 -2.26 -1.89 -4.11
N ILE A 30 -1.70 -0.71 -3.83
CA ILE A 30 -0.56 -0.57 -2.90
C ILE A 30 -0.95 -1.04 -1.50
N VAL A 31 -2.10 -0.58 -0.99
CA VAL A 31 -2.61 -0.98 0.33
C VAL A 31 -2.87 -2.48 0.39
N ALA A 32 -3.48 -3.06 -0.64
CA ALA A 32 -3.75 -4.50 -0.71
C ALA A 32 -2.47 -5.33 -0.64
N VAL A 33 -1.44 -4.94 -1.42
CA VAL A 33 -0.13 -5.60 -1.39
C VAL A 33 0.50 -5.48 -0.01
N LEU A 34 0.53 -4.28 0.58
CA LEU A 34 1.10 -4.08 1.92
C LEU A 34 0.38 -4.87 3.00
N ILE A 35 -0.96 -4.92 2.98
CA ILE A 35 -1.75 -5.72 3.92
C ILE A 35 -1.42 -7.20 3.76
N SER A 36 -1.37 -7.71 2.52
CA SER A 36 -1.02 -9.11 2.27
C SER A 36 0.38 -9.47 2.80
N PHE A 37 1.34 -8.57 2.61
CA PHE A 37 2.69 -8.74 3.14
C PHE A 37 2.71 -8.74 4.66
N ILE A 38 2.01 -7.81 5.32
CA ILE A 38 1.92 -7.75 6.79
C ILE A 38 1.35 -9.05 7.34
N ILE A 39 0.23 -9.52 6.78
CA ILE A 39 -0.42 -10.76 7.21
C ILE A 39 0.57 -11.93 7.07
N TYR A 40 1.21 -12.07 5.91
CA TYR A 40 2.21 -13.12 5.67
C TYR A 40 3.39 -13.03 6.64
N ALA A 41 3.96 -11.84 6.83
CA ALA A 41 5.08 -11.59 7.73
C ALA A 41 4.72 -11.95 9.17
N THR A 42 3.54 -11.53 9.64
CA THR A 42 3.03 -11.89 10.97
C THR A 42 2.92 -13.40 11.11
N PHE A 43 2.26 -14.09 10.18
CA PHE A 43 2.15 -15.56 10.25
C PHE A 43 3.52 -16.24 10.29
N ARG A 44 4.46 -15.87 9.41
CA ARG A 44 5.80 -16.48 9.35
C ARG A 44 6.67 -16.15 10.56
N ALA A 45 6.47 -15.00 11.22
CA ALA A 45 7.15 -14.67 12.46
C ALA A 45 6.67 -15.51 13.65
N PHE A 46 5.39 -15.89 13.68
CA PHE A 46 4.82 -16.69 14.78
C PHE A 46 4.80 -18.20 14.53
N GLU A 47 5.02 -18.67 13.31
CA GLU A 47 4.96 -20.10 12.97
C GLU A 47 6.00 -20.96 13.70
N ASN A 48 7.19 -20.40 13.99
CA ASN A 48 8.31 -21.08 14.66
C ASN A 48 8.69 -22.43 14.02
N LYS A 49 8.53 -22.52 12.69
CA LYS A 49 8.88 -23.69 11.87
C LYS A 49 9.44 -23.22 10.54
N TYR A 50 10.22 -24.08 9.89
CA TYR A 50 10.78 -23.83 8.55
C TYR A 50 11.53 -22.49 8.44
N TYR A 51 12.15 -22.02 9.53
CA TYR A 51 12.86 -20.75 9.59
C TYR A 51 14.37 -20.89 9.33
N PHE A 52 14.89 -22.12 9.30
CA PHE A 52 16.30 -22.44 9.16
C PHE A 52 16.51 -23.55 8.15
N ALA A 53 17.47 -23.37 7.26
CA ALA A 53 18.02 -24.39 6.38
C ALA A 53 19.46 -23.98 6.06
N GLU A 54 20.47 -24.71 6.52
CA GLU A 54 21.88 -24.28 6.34
C GLU A 54 22.20 -23.91 4.87
N PRO A 55 22.77 -22.71 4.60
CA PRO A 55 23.21 -21.64 5.50
C PRO A 55 22.20 -20.48 5.68
N LEU A 56 20.96 -20.65 5.24
CA LEU A 56 19.90 -19.65 5.22
C LEU A 56 19.10 -19.62 6.54
N ILE A 57 18.86 -18.40 7.02
CA ILE A 57 17.91 -18.12 8.10
C ILE A 57 16.87 -17.11 7.63
N SER A 58 15.63 -17.30 8.08
CA SER A 58 14.55 -16.35 7.86
C SER A 58 14.90 -14.98 8.46
N PRO A 59 14.62 -13.86 7.76
CA PRO A 59 14.90 -12.51 8.27
C PRO A 59 14.05 -12.13 9.50
N PHE A 60 13.00 -12.88 9.81
CA PHE A 60 12.16 -12.65 10.99
C PHE A 60 12.74 -13.26 12.28
N TYR A 61 13.82 -14.02 12.21
CA TYR A 61 14.45 -14.68 13.35
C TYR A 61 15.91 -14.22 13.49
N SER A 62 16.37 -14.11 14.74
CA SER A 62 17.77 -13.86 15.03
C SER A 62 18.63 -15.09 14.74
N PRO A 63 19.88 -14.92 14.26
CA PRO A 63 20.81 -16.03 14.09
C PRO A 63 21.09 -16.74 15.41
N CYS A 64 21.35 -18.05 15.33
CA CYS A 64 21.83 -18.82 16.48
C CYS A 64 23.25 -18.36 16.83
N LEU A 65 23.39 -17.59 17.91
CA LEU A 65 24.70 -17.12 18.40
C LEU A 65 25.40 -18.11 19.34
N SER A 66 24.68 -19.14 19.79
CA SER A 66 25.23 -20.19 20.65
C SER A 66 25.71 -21.37 19.81
N THR A 67 26.98 -21.70 19.96
CA THR A 67 27.50 -23.05 19.70
C THR A 67 27.32 -23.87 20.96
N ALA A 68 26.94 -25.15 20.81
CA ALA A 68 26.86 -26.11 21.92
C ALA A 68 28.26 -26.50 22.42
#